data_AF-A0A6C0ACU8-F1
#
_entry.id   AF-A0A6C0ACU8-F1
#
_cell.length_a   1.000
_cell.length_b   1.000
_cell.length_c   1.000
_cell.angle_alpha   90.00
_cell.angle_beta   90.00
_cell.angle_gamma   90.00
#
_symmetry.space_group_name_H-M   'P 1'
#
loop_
_entity.id
_entity.type
_entity.pdbx_description
1 polymer ?
#
loop_
_entity_poly.entity_id
_entity_poly.type
_entity_poly.pdbx_seq_one_letter_code
_entity_poly.pdbx_strand_id
1 'polypeptide(L)'
;MTMISLGSTCAVSYFLKQNNTNTRSFPFDWTKVSINQLNNILENHFEDYEIIIIKKYSNNHLCLTNPNEGSYLLENKFNVKFAHELTNKTDKDKFSDKIKRRISRFYKQVNPQFIRLDFGKMPRKYNEELDKLLLNLNKIFYSFSLTLLIPKHWDIKIKNIFEFDLKIIRFEEKKEKFTWRMEYVFHNIYKIE
;
A
#
# COMPACT_ATOMS: atom_id res chain seq x y z
N MET A 1 -18.45 -0.21 1.44
CA MET A 1 -17.20 -0.97 1.57
C MET A 1 -16.04 -0.04 1.25
N THR A 2 -15.02 0.05 2.11
CA THR A 2 -13.88 0.96 1.91
C THR A 2 -12.72 0.20 1.27
N MET A 3 -12.19 0.69 0.14
CA MET A 3 -10.99 0.13 -0.48
C MET A 3 -9.72 0.78 0.08
N ILE A 4 -8.77 -0.05 0.51
CA ILE A 4 -7.57 0.38 1.24
C ILE A 4 -6.32 -0.23 0.61
N SER A 5 -5.38 0.62 0.19
CA SER A 5 -4.07 0.14 -0.23
C SER A 5 -3.30 -0.43 0.97
N LEU A 6 -2.65 -1.57 0.77
CA LEU A 6 -1.61 -2.11 1.67
C LEU A 6 -0.20 -1.72 1.20
N GLY A 7 -0.09 -0.70 0.35
CA GLY A 7 1.15 -0.17 -0.16
C GLY A 7 1.81 -1.07 -1.21
N SER A 8 3.05 -1.50 -0.97
CA SER A 8 4.00 -2.04 -1.96
C SER A 8 4.45 -1.01 -3.00
N THR A 9 3.51 -0.29 -3.60
CA THR A 9 3.77 0.69 -4.67
C THR A 9 2.74 1.82 -4.61
N CYS A 10 3.08 3.00 -5.13
CA CYS A 10 2.13 4.11 -5.24
C CYS A 10 0.99 3.86 -6.25
N ALA A 11 1.07 2.80 -7.05
CA ALA A 11 0.15 2.56 -8.15
C ALA A 11 -1.28 2.27 -7.68
N VAL A 12 -1.44 1.52 -6.58
CA VAL A 12 -2.76 1.23 -6.00
C VAL A 12 -3.41 2.52 -5.52
N SER A 13 -2.69 3.36 -4.76
CA SER A 13 -3.22 4.65 -4.30
C SER A 13 -3.53 5.60 -5.47
N TYR A 14 -2.71 5.58 -6.52
CA TYR A 14 -2.97 6.33 -7.74
C TYR A 14 -4.26 5.89 -8.43
N PHE A 15 -4.41 4.58 -8.64
CA PHE A 15 -5.61 4.00 -9.23
C PHE A 15 -6.87 4.33 -8.41
N LEU A 16 -6.80 4.17 -7.08
CA LEU A 16 -7.90 4.49 -6.17
C LEU A 16 -8.26 5.99 -6.19
N LYS A 17 -7.26 6.88 -6.33
CA LYS A 17 -7.48 8.32 -6.46
C LYS A 17 -8.15 8.67 -7.80
N GLN A 18 -7.70 8.08 -8.92
CA GLN A 18 -8.24 8.37 -10.26
C GLN A 18 -9.69 7.93 -10.41
N ASN A 19 -10.09 6.83 -9.77
CA ASN A 19 -11.45 6.31 -9.86
C ASN A 19 -12.41 6.93 -8.82
N ASN A 20 -11.99 7.96 -8.07
CA ASN A 20 -12.77 8.59 -7.00
C ASN A 20 -13.31 7.60 -5.93
N THR A 21 -12.71 6.41 -5.83
CA THR A 21 -13.18 5.37 -4.90
C THR A 21 -12.63 5.55 -3.50
N ASN A 22 -11.63 6.44 -3.32
CA ASN A 22 -11.00 6.69 -2.04
C ASN A 22 -11.27 8.11 -1.54
N THR A 23 -12.35 8.28 -0.78
CA THR A 23 -12.71 9.57 -0.16
C THR A 23 -11.78 9.96 1.00
N ARG A 24 -10.92 9.05 1.47
CA ARG A 24 -10.06 9.22 2.65
C ARG A 24 -8.75 8.47 2.51
N SER A 25 -7.60 9.12 2.70
CA SER A 25 -6.33 8.37 2.71
C SER A 25 -6.13 7.48 3.95
N PHE A 26 -5.38 6.40 3.78
CA PHE A 26 -5.01 5.40 4.78
C PHE A 26 -3.48 5.29 4.96
N PRO A 27 -2.95 4.57 5.98
CA PRO A 27 -1.55 4.64 6.37
C PRO A 27 -0.55 4.28 5.27
N PHE A 28 -0.90 3.30 4.45
CA PHE A 28 -0.03 2.79 3.40
C PHE A 28 -0.24 3.46 2.04
N ASP A 29 -1.09 4.49 1.97
CA ASP A 29 -1.25 5.25 0.74
C ASP A 29 0.02 6.01 0.38
N TRP A 30 0.42 5.93 -0.89
CA TRP A 30 1.64 6.57 -1.42
C TRP A 30 2.92 6.07 -0.75
N THR A 31 2.91 4.83 -0.27
CA THR A 31 4.05 4.19 0.38
C THR A 31 4.64 3.06 -0.45
N LYS A 32 5.94 2.85 -0.30
CA LYS A 32 6.64 1.63 -0.72
C LYS A 32 6.95 0.81 0.53
N VAL A 33 6.27 -0.32 0.67
CA VAL A 33 6.34 -1.22 1.83
C VAL A 33 6.32 -2.69 1.39
N SER A 34 7.37 -3.45 1.73
CA SER A 34 7.40 -4.89 1.50
C SER A 34 6.41 -5.61 2.41
N ILE A 35 6.06 -6.85 2.08
CA ILE A 35 5.13 -7.64 2.91
C ILE A 35 5.68 -7.89 4.31
N ASN A 36 7.00 -8.14 4.44
CA ASN A 36 7.67 -8.29 5.73
C ASN A 36 7.60 -7.01 6.57
N GLN A 37 7.83 -5.84 5.95
CA GLN A 37 7.70 -4.56 6.64
C GLN A 37 6.26 -4.32 7.08
N LEU A 38 5.29 -4.61 6.22
CA LEU A 38 3.86 -4.50 6.52
C LEU A 38 3.49 -5.37 7.73
N ASN A 39 3.91 -6.63 7.74
CA ASN A 39 3.72 -7.52 8.89
C ASN A 39 4.32 -6.92 10.17
N ASN A 40 5.57 -6.45 10.09
CA ASN A 40 6.23 -5.85 11.25
C ASN A 40 5.46 -4.62 11.79
N ILE A 41 4.90 -3.78 10.92
CA ILE A 41 4.11 -2.61 11.31
C ILE A 41 2.82 -3.02 12.02
N LEU A 42 2.11 -4.02 11.48
CA LEU A 42 0.86 -4.51 12.07
C LEU A 42 1.10 -5.20 13.42
N GLU A 43 2.18 -5.97 13.55
CA GLU A 43 2.56 -6.64 14.80
C GLU A 43 2.98 -5.65 15.90
N ASN A 44 3.59 -4.53 15.53
CA ASN A 44 3.96 -3.46 16.46
C ASN A 44 2.86 -2.41 16.62
N HIS A 45 1.62 -2.68 16.18
CA HIS A 45 0.48 -1.77 16.33
C HIS A 45 0.74 -0.33 15.83
N PHE A 46 1.53 -0.19 14.75
CA PHE A 46 1.98 1.11 14.22
C PHE A 46 2.76 2.00 15.20
N GLU A 47 3.33 1.45 16.27
CA GLU A 47 4.16 2.20 17.20
C GLU A 47 5.25 2.98 16.45
N ASP A 48 5.36 4.29 16.68
CA ASP A 48 6.25 5.25 16.00
C ASP A 48 6.21 5.25 14.47
N TYR A 49 5.17 4.71 13.84
CA TYR A 49 5.06 4.68 12.38
C TYR A 49 5.06 6.08 11.76
N GLU A 50 4.55 7.07 12.52
CA GLU A 50 4.51 8.47 12.17
C GLU A 50 5.80 9.24 12.43
N ILE A 51 6.82 8.62 13.02
CA ILE A 51 8.11 9.29 13.20
C ILE A 51 8.81 9.30 11.84
N ILE A 52 8.75 10.45 11.18
CA ILE A 52 9.22 10.64 9.81
C ILE A 52 10.60 11.32 9.76
N ILE A 53 11.49 10.73 8.96
CA ILE A 53 12.81 11.24 8.61
C ILE A 53 12.80 11.69 7.16
N ILE A 54 13.19 12.94 6.90
CA ILE A 54 13.37 13.46 5.54
C ILE A 54 14.70 12.93 5.00
N LYS A 55 14.69 12.29 3.82
CA LYS A 55 15.91 11.76 3.18
C LYS A 55 16.47 12.71 2.12
N LYS A 56 15.65 13.08 1.13
CA LYS A 56 16.07 14.02 0.06
C LYS A 56 14.87 14.61 -0.67
N TYR A 57 15.06 15.74 -1.33
CA TYR A 57 14.10 16.27 -2.30
C TYR A 57 14.25 15.56 -3.65
N SER A 58 13.15 15.38 -4.38
CA SER A 58 13.15 14.75 -5.70
C SER A 58 12.18 15.41 -6.68
N ASN A 59 12.73 15.94 -7.77
CA ASN A 59 11.95 16.45 -8.90
C ASN A 59 11.20 15.36 -9.67
N ASN A 60 11.64 14.10 -9.55
CA ASN A 60 11.01 12.96 -10.23
C ASN A 60 9.77 12.45 -9.48
N HIS A 61 9.62 12.81 -8.21
CA HIS A 61 8.46 12.43 -7.40
C HIS A 61 7.58 13.65 -7.22
N LEU A 62 6.74 13.92 -8.21
CA LEU A 62 5.89 15.11 -8.23
C LEU A 62 4.85 15.07 -7.11
N CYS A 63 4.50 16.24 -6.59
CA CYS A 63 3.49 16.43 -5.57
C CYS A 63 2.08 16.13 -6.13
N LEU A 64 1.25 15.48 -5.32
CA LEU A 64 -0.10 15.07 -5.71
C LEU A 64 -1.06 16.25 -5.93
N THR A 65 -0.80 17.39 -5.28
CA THR A 65 -1.63 18.60 -5.35
C THR A 65 -1.04 19.65 -6.29
N ASN A 66 0.25 19.55 -6.59
CA ASN A 66 0.95 20.43 -7.51
C ASN A 66 1.90 19.60 -8.41
N PRO A 67 1.43 19.12 -9.58
CA PRO A 67 2.20 18.24 -10.45
C PRO A 67 3.41 18.92 -11.10
N ASN A 68 3.62 20.23 -10.91
CA ASN A 68 4.80 20.95 -11.37
C ASN A 68 5.90 21.05 -10.29
N GLU A 69 5.63 20.55 -9.09
CA GLU A 69 6.52 20.64 -7.93
C GLU A 69 6.99 19.24 -7.53
N GLY A 70 8.28 19.10 -7.25
CA GLY A 70 8.84 17.89 -6.67
C GLY A 70 8.35 17.66 -5.24
N SER A 71 8.78 16.56 -4.63
CA SER A 71 8.47 16.28 -3.23
C SER A 71 9.66 15.67 -2.50
N TYR A 72 9.63 15.79 -1.18
CA TYR A 72 10.56 15.09 -0.31
C TYR A 72 10.24 13.61 -0.26
N LEU A 73 11.29 12.81 -0.40
CA LEU A 73 11.31 11.40 -0.06
C LEU A 73 11.54 11.25 1.43
N LEU A 74 10.65 10.51 2.09
CA LEU A 74 10.61 10.34 3.52
C LEU A 74 10.74 8.86 3.89
N GLU A 75 11.17 8.59 5.11
CA GLU A 75 11.28 7.24 5.66
C GLU A 75 10.90 7.22 7.14
N ASN A 76 10.46 6.08 7.67
CA ASN A 76 10.22 5.88 9.11
C ASN A 76 11.09 4.75 9.69
N LYS A 77 10.92 4.42 10.98
CA LYS A 77 11.70 3.37 11.66
C LYS A 77 11.55 1.97 11.05
N PHE A 78 10.48 1.72 10.30
CA PHE A 78 10.23 0.46 9.60
C PHE A 78 10.86 0.42 8.20
N ASN A 79 11.63 1.45 7.83
CA ASN A 79 12.18 1.67 6.48
C ASN A 79 11.09 1.77 5.38
N VAL A 80 9.88 2.20 5.75
CA VAL A 80 8.81 2.48 4.78
C VAL A 80 9.11 3.81 4.12
N LYS A 81 9.05 3.85 2.78
CA LYS A 81 9.31 5.07 2.02
C LYS A 81 8.01 5.75 1.65
N PHE A 82 7.96 7.06 1.86
CA PHE A 82 6.84 7.93 1.47
C PHE A 82 7.31 8.92 0.42
N ALA A 83 6.42 9.26 -0.51
CA ALA A 83 6.68 10.25 -1.57
C ALA A 83 5.40 11.02 -1.90
N HIS A 84 5.52 12.07 -2.71
CA HIS A 84 4.43 12.83 -3.34
C HIS A 84 3.61 13.77 -2.43
N GLU A 85 3.87 13.78 -1.12
CA GLU A 85 2.97 14.46 -0.16
C GLU A 85 3.58 15.62 0.63
N LEU A 86 4.91 15.70 0.73
CA LEU A 86 5.60 16.78 1.45
C LEU A 86 6.46 17.58 0.48
N THR A 87 6.13 18.85 0.22
CA THR A 87 6.93 19.73 -0.65
C THR A 87 7.78 20.73 0.14
N ASN A 88 7.37 21.05 1.38
CA ASN A 88 8.11 21.91 2.28
C ASN A 88 8.52 21.14 3.56
N LYS A 89 9.81 21.13 3.87
CA LYS A 89 10.36 20.45 5.06
C LYS A 89 9.80 20.97 6.38
N THR A 90 9.33 22.23 6.44
CA THR A 90 8.75 22.81 7.66
C THR A 90 7.40 22.18 8.01
N ASP A 91 6.73 21.53 7.07
CA ASP A 91 5.45 20.86 7.28
C ASP A 91 5.60 19.39 7.72
N LYS A 92 6.81 18.93 8.06
CA LYS A 92 7.09 17.56 8.50
C LYS A 92 6.18 17.12 9.67
N ASP A 93 5.95 18.00 10.63
CA ASP A 93 5.14 17.68 11.80
C ASP A 93 3.65 17.55 11.42
N LYS A 94 3.16 18.43 10.53
CA LYS A 94 1.80 18.30 9.96
C LYS A 94 1.63 17.00 9.17
N PHE A 95 2.68 16.56 8.46
CA PHE A 95 2.69 15.27 7.77
C PHE A 95 2.65 14.10 8.78
N SER A 96 3.41 14.19 9.88
CA SER A 96 3.37 13.19 10.95
C SER A 96 1.96 13.09 11.58
N ASP A 97 1.31 14.22 11.86
CA ASP A 97 -0.09 14.24 12.33
C ASP A 97 -1.06 13.66 11.30
N LYS A 98 -0.81 13.89 10.01
CA LYS A 98 -1.59 13.27 8.92
C LYS A 98 -1.49 11.75 8.97
N ILE A 99 -0.31 11.20 9.20
CA ILE A 99 -0.10 9.76 9.37
C ILE A 99 -0.85 9.23 10.61
N LYS A 100 -0.79 9.89 11.76
CA LYS A 100 -1.58 9.53 12.95
C LYS A 100 -3.09 9.45 12.64
N ARG A 101 -3.63 10.46 11.95
CA ARG A 101 -5.05 10.46 11.51
C ARG A 101 -5.38 9.33 10.54
N ARG A 102 -4.43 8.89 9.70
CA ARG A 102 -4.61 7.75 8.80
C ARG A 102 -4.68 6.44 9.57
N ILE A 103 -3.81 6.26 10.57
CA ILE A 103 -3.78 5.07 11.43
C ILE A 103 -5.09 4.97 12.22
N SER A 104 -5.55 6.06 12.83
CA SER A 104 -6.84 6.09 13.53
C SER A 104 -8.00 5.71 12.61
N ARG A 105 -7.99 6.17 11.35
CA ARG A 105 -9.02 5.80 10.36
C ARG A 105 -8.96 4.32 9.98
N PHE A 106 -7.75 3.76 9.84
CA PHE A 106 -7.54 2.34 9.53
C PHE A 106 -8.18 1.43 10.57
N TYR A 107 -7.94 1.68 11.86
CA TYR A 107 -8.53 0.90 12.95
C TYR A 107 -10.05 1.03 13.08
N LYS A 108 -10.66 2.08 12.50
CA LYS A 108 -12.11 2.31 12.53
C LYS A 108 -12.86 1.66 11.38
N GLN A 109 -12.19 0.94 10.49
CA GLN A 109 -12.84 0.34 9.33
C GLN A 109 -13.63 -0.91 9.71
N VAL A 110 -14.79 -1.06 9.09
CA VAL A 110 -15.64 -2.25 9.21
C VAL A 110 -15.73 -2.88 7.84
N ASN A 111 -15.38 -4.16 7.74
CA ASN A 111 -15.32 -4.90 6.48
C ASN A 111 -14.54 -4.20 5.34
N PRO A 112 -13.27 -3.83 5.56
CA PRO A 112 -12.45 -3.21 4.51
C PRO A 112 -12.13 -4.19 3.38
N GLN A 113 -12.02 -3.68 2.16
CA GLN A 113 -11.40 -4.39 1.03
C GLN A 113 -9.98 -3.89 0.86
N PHE A 114 -9.01 -4.75 1.19
CA PHE A 114 -7.61 -4.47 1.00
C PHE A 114 -7.17 -4.75 -0.42
N ILE A 115 -6.24 -3.93 -0.92
CA ILE A 115 -5.63 -4.11 -2.23
C ILE A 115 -4.11 -4.06 -2.08
N ARG A 116 -3.44 -5.10 -2.56
CA ARG A 116 -1.97 -5.17 -2.60
C ARG A 116 -1.52 -5.54 -4.00
N LEU A 117 -0.54 -4.81 -4.52
CA LEU A 117 0.08 -5.08 -5.82
C LEU A 117 1.56 -5.35 -5.61
N ASP A 118 1.96 -6.61 -5.79
CA ASP A 118 3.36 -7.00 -5.79
C ASP A 118 3.77 -7.40 -7.22
N PHE A 119 5.05 -7.22 -7.54
CA PHE A 119 5.58 -7.50 -8.87
C PHE A 119 7.07 -7.87 -8.80
N GLY A 120 7.63 -8.30 -9.93
CA GLY A 120 9.02 -8.70 -10.07
C GLY A 120 9.28 -10.14 -9.63
N LYS A 121 10.46 -10.36 -9.03
CA LYS A 121 10.85 -11.68 -8.50
C LYS A 121 10.13 -11.95 -7.19
N MET A 122 9.46 -13.09 -7.09
CA MET A 122 8.81 -13.53 -5.86
C MET A 122 9.84 -13.70 -4.73
N PRO A 123 9.65 -13.05 -3.57
CA PRO A 123 10.50 -13.29 -2.40
C PRO A 123 10.45 -14.74 -1.92
N ARG A 124 11.56 -15.28 -1.43
CA ARG A 124 11.68 -16.68 -1.01
C ARG A 124 10.63 -17.09 0.04
N LYS A 125 10.30 -16.18 0.96
CA LYS A 125 9.35 -16.41 2.06
C LYS A 125 7.97 -15.78 1.82
N TYR A 126 7.63 -15.48 0.56
CA TYR A 126 6.43 -14.67 0.29
C TYR A 126 5.14 -15.34 0.75
N ASN A 127 5.02 -16.67 0.57
CA ASN A 127 3.85 -17.41 1.01
C ASN A 127 3.69 -17.37 2.53
N GLU A 128 4.77 -17.58 3.29
CA GLU A 128 4.74 -17.47 4.75
C GLU A 128 4.38 -16.05 5.21
N GLU A 129 4.90 -15.03 4.53
CA GLU A 129 4.60 -13.64 4.85
C GLU A 129 3.18 -13.23 4.46
N LEU A 130 2.60 -13.85 3.42
CA LEU A 130 1.20 -13.67 3.05
C LEU A 130 0.26 -14.33 4.08
N ASP A 131 0.55 -15.55 4.50
CA ASP A 131 -0.18 -16.21 5.59
C ASP A 131 -0.14 -15.36 6.87
N LYS A 132 1.04 -14.80 7.19
CA LYS A 132 1.25 -13.91 8.33
C LYS A 132 0.48 -12.59 8.20
N LEU A 133 0.42 -12.01 7.00
CA LEU A 133 -0.36 -10.80 6.73
C LEU A 133 -1.85 -11.03 6.98
N LEU A 134 -2.39 -12.13 6.46
CA LEU A 134 -3.79 -12.51 6.63
C LEU A 134 -4.13 -12.69 8.12
N LEU A 135 -3.26 -13.36 8.87
CA LEU A 135 -3.39 -13.49 10.33
C LEU A 135 -3.37 -12.14 11.05
N ASN A 136 -2.45 -11.25 10.68
CA ASN A 136 -2.33 -9.94 11.32
C ASN A 136 -3.52 -9.02 11.03
N LEU A 137 -4.08 -9.08 9.81
CA LEU A 137 -5.31 -8.36 9.48
C LEU A 137 -6.52 -8.93 10.26
N ASN A 138 -6.62 -10.26 10.39
CA ASN A 138 -7.69 -10.92 11.15
C ASN A 138 -7.69 -10.57 12.65
N LYS A 139 -6.51 -10.27 13.23
CA LYS A 139 -6.42 -9.77 14.62
C LYS A 139 -7.04 -8.37 14.80
N ILE A 140 -7.13 -7.60 13.73
CA ILE A 140 -7.58 -6.21 13.76
C ILE A 140 -9.04 -6.08 13.27
N PHE A 141 -9.40 -6.85 12.23
CA PHE A 141 -10.68 -6.77 11.56
C PHE A 141 -11.43 -8.10 11.66
N TYR A 142 -12.66 -8.05 12.18
CA TYR A 142 -13.54 -9.23 12.27
C TYR A 142 -13.87 -9.83 10.90
N SER A 143 -14.04 -8.98 9.90
CA SER A 143 -14.22 -9.38 8.50
C SER A 143 -13.45 -8.43 7.59
N PHE A 144 -12.90 -8.95 6.51
CA PHE A 144 -12.26 -8.17 5.45
C PHE A 144 -12.15 -9.01 4.18
N SER A 145 -11.90 -8.36 3.05
CA SER A 145 -11.44 -9.01 1.83
C SER A 145 -10.07 -8.50 1.41
N LEU A 146 -9.31 -9.31 0.68
CA LEU A 146 -8.02 -8.94 0.11
C LEU A 146 -8.04 -9.24 -1.38
N THR A 147 -7.77 -8.23 -2.20
CA THR A 147 -7.43 -8.39 -3.61
C THR A 147 -5.91 -8.30 -3.77
N LEU A 148 -5.29 -9.42 -4.12
CA LEU A 148 -3.86 -9.52 -4.36
C LEU A 148 -3.58 -9.54 -5.87
N LEU A 149 -2.83 -8.54 -6.33
CA LEU A 149 -2.37 -8.44 -7.71
C LEU A 149 -0.91 -8.87 -7.80
N ILE A 150 -0.63 -9.88 -8.61
CA ILE A 150 0.70 -10.49 -8.74
C ILE A 150 0.99 -10.92 -10.18
N PRO A 151 2.28 -11.09 -10.54
CA PRO A 151 2.64 -11.65 -11.83
C PRO A 151 2.16 -13.09 -12.00
N LYS A 152 1.83 -13.49 -13.24
CA LYS A 152 1.38 -14.86 -13.56
C LYS A 152 2.37 -15.96 -13.16
N HIS A 153 3.67 -15.66 -13.17
CA HIS A 153 4.73 -16.62 -12.82
C HIS A 153 4.91 -16.85 -11.31
N TRP A 154 4.15 -16.16 -10.46
CA TRP A 154 4.20 -16.38 -9.00
C TRP A 154 3.35 -17.59 -8.61
N ASP A 155 3.98 -18.54 -7.92
CA ASP A 155 3.34 -19.74 -7.38
C ASP A 155 2.92 -19.50 -5.92
N ILE A 156 1.73 -18.93 -5.75
CA ILE A 156 1.15 -18.64 -4.43
C ILE A 156 0.54 -19.89 -3.82
N LYS A 157 1.01 -20.22 -2.61
CA LYS A 157 0.51 -21.33 -1.79
C LYS A 157 0.08 -20.78 -0.45
N ILE A 158 -1.22 -20.85 -0.17
CA ILE A 158 -1.80 -20.35 1.08
C ILE A 158 -2.14 -21.54 1.93
N LYS A 159 -1.66 -21.52 3.18
CA LYS A 159 -1.82 -22.64 4.10
C LYS A 159 -2.99 -22.47 5.07
N ASN A 160 -3.51 -21.24 5.20
CA ASN A 160 -4.48 -20.89 6.24
C ASN A 160 -5.95 -20.96 5.79
N ILE A 161 -6.79 -21.36 6.76
CA ILE A 161 -8.19 -21.78 6.65
C ILE A 161 -9.08 -20.83 7.48
N PHE A 162 -8.99 -19.51 7.26
CA PHE A 162 -9.94 -18.57 7.88
C PHE A 162 -10.94 -18.09 6.84
N GLU A 163 -12.15 -17.72 7.29
CA GLU A 163 -13.17 -17.08 6.46
C GLU A 163 -12.79 -15.62 6.16
N PHE A 164 -11.82 -15.43 5.27
CA PHE A 164 -11.60 -14.14 4.60
C PHE A 164 -11.78 -14.33 3.09
N ASP A 165 -12.27 -13.30 2.42
CA ASP A 165 -12.39 -13.32 0.97
C ASP A 165 -11.07 -12.89 0.33
N LEU A 166 -10.34 -13.84 -0.24
CA LEU A 166 -9.11 -13.58 -0.98
C LEU A 166 -9.32 -13.76 -2.49
N LYS A 167 -9.17 -12.65 -3.22
CA LYS A 167 -9.15 -12.62 -4.68
C LYS A 167 -7.72 -12.45 -5.19
N ILE A 168 -7.21 -13.41 -5.96
CA ILE A 168 -5.90 -13.30 -6.63
C ILE A 168 -6.10 -12.94 -8.10
N ILE A 169 -5.58 -11.78 -8.52
CA ILE A 169 -5.58 -11.33 -9.90
C ILE A 169 -4.15 -11.46 -10.43
N ARG A 170 -3.98 -12.29 -11.47
CA ARG A 170 -2.67 -12.51 -12.10
C ARG A 170 -2.52 -11.66 -13.36
N PHE A 171 -1.37 -11.01 -13.52
CA PHE A 171 -1.08 -10.18 -14.69
C PHE A 171 0.22 -10.59 -15.40
N GLU A 172 0.30 -10.27 -16.69
CA GLU A 172 1.52 -10.37 -17.50
C GLU A 172 2.47 -9.23 -17.13
N GLU A 173 3.66 -9.55 -16.61
CA GLU A 173 4.64 -8.54 -16.26
C GLU A 173 5.37 -8.02 -17.51
N LYS A 174 5.08 -6.79 -17.92
CA LYS A 174 5.70 -6.15 -19.08
C LYS A 174 6.71 -5.10 -18.63
N LYS A 175 8.00 -5.48 -18.59
CA LYS A 175 9.12 -4.62 -18.12
C LYS A 175 9.12 -3.21 -18.73
N GLU A 176 8.77 -3.10 -20.00
CA GLU A 176 8.75 -1.84 -20.76
C GLU A 176 7.63 -0.88 -20.35
N LYS A 177 6.63 -1.32 -19.56
CA LYS A 177 5.45 -0.52 -19.16
C LYS A 177 5.43 -0.18 -17.67
N PHE A 178 6.53 -0.38 -16.94
CA PHE A 178 6.62 -0.02 -15.53
C PHE A 178 6.75 1.49 -15.34
N THR A 179 5.61 2.14 -15.13
CA THR A 179 5.55 3.45 -14.48
C THR A 179 5.08 3.26 -13.04
N TRP A 180 5.34 4.20 -12.14
CA TRP A 180 4.81 4.17 -10.77
C TRP A 180 3.27 4.14 -10.71
N ARG A 181 2.60 4.47 -11.83
CA ARG A 181 1.14 4.44 -11.99
C ARG A 181 0.60 3.06 -12.36
N MET A 182 1.43 2.22 -12.99
CA MET A 182 1.11 0.87 -13.47
C MET A 182 -0.30 0.72 -14.10
N GLU A 183 -0.72 1.71 -14.89
CA GLU A 183 -2.09 1.80 -15.43
C GLU A 183 -2.51 0.54 -16.21
N TYR A 184 -1.55 -0.14 -16.84
CA TYR A 184 -1.77 -1.41 -17.56
C TYR A 184 -2.22 -2.58 -16.68
N VAL A 185 -1.87 -2.60 -15.40
CA VAL A 185 -2.28 -3.65 -14.45
C VAL A 185 -3.75 -3.46 -14.10
N PHE A 186 -4.17 -2.21 -13.93
CA PHE A 186 -5.50 -1.86 -13.44
C PHE A 186 -6.57 -1.84 -14.53
N HIS A 187 -6.18 -1.72 -15.81
CA HIS A 187 -7.10 -1.74 -16.95
C HIS A 187 -7.92 -3.06 -17.07
N ASN A 188 -7.45 -4.14 -16.42
CA ASN A 188 -8.14 -5.45 -16.39
C ASN A 188 -8.97 -5.69 -15.12
N ILE A 189 -8.85 -4.85 -14.10
CA ILE A 189 -9.56 -5.06 -12.81
C ILE A 189 -11.06 -4.71 -12.95
N TYR A 190 -11.40 -3.72 -13.78
CA TYR A 190 -12.79 -3.28 -14.03
C TYR A 190 -13.47 -3.93 -15.23
N LYS A 191 -12.81 -4.85 -15.95
CA LYS A 191 -13.48 -5.68 -16.98
C LYS A 191 -14.09 -6.96 -16.42
N ILE A 192 -14.08 -7.11 -15.09
CA ILE A 192 -14.68 -8.21 -14.35
C ILE A 192 -15.84 -7.62 -13.54
N GLU A 193 -16.81 -7.03 -14.25
CA GLU A 193 -18.19 -6.82 -13.81
C GLU A 193 -19.10 -7.36 -14.92
#